data_AF-E3N8L1-F1
#
_entry.id   AF-E3N8L1-F1
#
_cell.length_a   1.000
_cell.length_b   1.000
_cell.length_c   1.000
_cell.angle_alpha   90.00
_cell.angle_beta   90.00
_cell.angle_gamma   90.00
#
_symmetry.space_group_name_H-M   'P 1'
#
loop_
_entity.id
_entity.type
_entity.pdbx_description
1 polymer ?
#
loop_
_entity_poly.entity_id
_entity_poly.type
_entity_poly.pdbx_seq_one_letter_code
_entity_poly.pdbx_strand_id
1 'polypeptide(L)'
;MKPFEPPKWVNITEAKGFCENMGYKVTGVATVEESKWIWKKVKVLLPGKRYHSFYIDGVRTKNCSLTRCNKFEFSDGYTVIDDAVLSSTNADLSISYNGIPENCLGVVDMGTAQTINDVRCDSTNKNVGVVCGYKLY
;
A
#
# COMPACT_ATOMS: atom_id res chain seq x y z
N MET A 1 0.61 5.73 -12.71
CA MET A 1 1.30 5.12 -11.55
C MET A 1 2.30 4.05 -12.01
N LYS A 2 3.35 3.76 -11.23
CA LYS A 2 4.36 2.72 -11.49
C LYS A 2 4.95 2.20 -10.17
N PRO A 3 5.13 0.88 -9.99
CA PRO A 3 5.87 0.31 -8.87
C PRO A 3 7.39 0.48 -9.05
N PHE A 4 8.08 0.78 -7.96
CA PHE A 4 9.53 0.93 -7.87
C PHE A 4 10.06 0.14 -6.69
N GLU A 5 11.24 -0.46 -6.87
CA GLU A 5 12.03 -1.06 -5.80
C GLU A 5 13.15 -0.07 -5.46
N PRO A 6 13.07 0.66 -4.34
CA PRO A 6 14.14 1.57 -3.94
C PRO A 6 15.45 0.81 -3.63
N PRO A 7 16.61 1.48 -3.68
CA PRO A 7 17.92 0.84 -3.48
C PRO A 7 18.11 0.17 -2.11
N LYS A 8 17.28 0.53 -1.13
CA LYS A 8 17.21 -0.05 0.21
C LYS A 8 15.76 -0.19 0.60
N TRP A 9 15.48 -1.04 1.58
CA TRP A 9 14.15 -1.11 2.19
C TRP A 9 13.83 0.21 2.89
N VAL A 10 12.59 0.69 2.72
CA VAL A 10 12.16 2.04 3.13
C VAL A 10 10.98 1.97 4.08
N ASN A 11 10.86 2.93 4.99
CA ASN A 11 9.59 3.22 5.67
C ASN A 11 8.69 4.14 4.79
N ILE A 12 7.46 4.40 5.21
CA ILE A 12 6.52 5.22 4.41
C ILE A 12 7.02 6.65 4.16
N THR A 13 7.74 7.26 5.11
CA THR A 13 8.31 8.61 4.95
C THR A 13 9.41 8.63 3.90
N GLU A 14 10.29 7.64 3.92
CA GLU A 14 11.34 7.48 2.90
C GLU A 14 10.76 7.15 1.52
N ALA A 15 9.71 6.32 1.47
CA ALA A 15 8.96 6.02 0.24
C ALA A 15 8.32 7.28 -0.36
N LYS A 16 7.77 8.17 0.48
CA LYS A 16 7.25 9.49 0.06
C LYS A 16 8.35 10.35 -0.54
N GLY A 17 9.47 10.52 0.15
CA GLY A 17 10.61 11.27 -0.37
C GLY A 17 11.15 10.70 -1.68
N PHE A 18 11.18 9.37 -1.83
CA PHE A 18 11.61 8.73 -3.08
C PHE A 18 10.71 9.10 -4.27
N CYS A 19 9.40 9.03 -4.12
CA CYS A 19 8.48 9.43 -5.20
C CYS A 19 8.57 10.94 -5.49
N GLU A 20 8.63 11.77 -4.45
CA GLU A 20 8.68 13.23 -4.57
C GLU A 20 9.94 13.73 -5.29
N ASN A 21 11.09 13.10 -5.05
CA ASN A 21 12.34 13.40 -5.74
C ASN A 21 12.27 13.17 -7.26
N MET A 22 11.32 12.37 -7.72
CA MET A 22 11.06 12.11 -9.14
C MET A 22 9.90 12.94 -9.71
N GLY A 23 9.31 13.84 -8.91
CA GLY A 23 8.13 14.64 -9.30
C GLY A 23 6.80 13.88 -9.17
N TYR A 24 6.77 12.76 -8.45
CA TYR A 24 5.58 11.96 -8.20
C TYR A 24 5.16 12.04 -6.73
N LYS A 25 4.02 11.41 -6.39
CA LYS A 25 3.61 11.10 -5.02
C LYS A 25 3.56 9.59 -4.85
N VAL A 26 3.68 9.10 -3.61
CA VAL A 26 3.17 7.76 -3.31
C VAL A 26 1.69 7.81 -3.63
N THR A 27 1.23 6.90 -4.48
CA THR A 27 -0.13 6.98 -5.05
C THR A 27 -1.00 5.92 -4.41
N GLY A 28 -2.25 6.29 -4.14
CA GLY A 28 -3.27 5.34 -3.76
C GLY A 28 -3.69 4.47 -4.95
N VAL A 29 -4.67 3.61 -4.69
CA VAL A 29 -5.26 2.71 -5.69
C VAL A 29 -6.76 2.97 -5.71
N ALA A 30 -7.29 3.39 -6.85
CA ALA A 30 -8.69 3.76 -7.00
C ALA A 30 -9.58 2.54 -7.29
N THR A 31 -9.03 1.51 -7.96
CA THR A 31 -9.80 0.34 -8.43
C THR A 31 -9.15 -1.01 -8.07
N VAL A 32 -9.95 -2.07 -8.07
CA VAL A 32 -9.46 -3.45 -7.87
C VAL A 32 -8.53 -3.87 -9.02
N GLU A 33 -8.75 -3.36 -10.22
CA GLU A 33 -7.94 -3.63 -11.41
C GLU A 33 -6.53 -3.06 -11.26
N GLU A 34 -6.41 -1.84 -10.73
CA GLU A 34 -5.12 -1.22 -10.41
C GLU A 34 -4.37 -2.02 -9.33
N SER A 35 -5.05 -2.46 -8.26
CA SER A 35 -4.39 -3.27 -7.22
C SER A 35 -3.89 -4.60 -7.78
N LYS A 36 -4.69 -5.27 -8.62
CA LYS A 36 -4.29 -6.49 -9.34
C LYS A 36 -3.16 -6.25 -10.32
N TRP A 37 -3.14 -5.12 -11.03
CA TRP A 37 -2.06 -4.77 -11.94
C TRP A 37 -0.74 -4.57 -11.19
N ILE A 38 -0.75 -3.84 -10.06
CA ILE A 38 0.42 -3.68 -9.19
C ILE A 38 0.85 -5.04 -8.63
N TRP A 39 -0.09 -5.84 -8.14
CA TRP A 39 0.19 -7.16 -7.57
C TRP A 39 0.91 -8.08 -8.57
N LYS A 40 0.49 -8.09 -9.84
CA LYS A 40 1.21 -8.83 -10.90
C LYS A 40 2.65 -8.36 -11.05
N LYS A 41 2.94 -7.06 -10.91
CA LYS A 41 4.30 -6.52 -10.94
C LYS A 41 5.10 -6.91 -9.70
N VAL A 42 4.50 -6.82 -8.51
CA VAL A 42 5.12 -7.25 -7.24
C VAL A 42 5.57 -8.71 -7.32
N LYS A 43 4.75 -9.60 -7.88
CA LYS A 43 5.10 -11.02 -8.06
C LYS A 43 6.26 -11.27 -9.00
N VAL A 44 6.42 -10.42 -10.01
CA VAL A 44 7.56 -10.49 -10.94
C VAL A 44 8.83 -9.96 -10.29
N LEU A 45 8.72 -8.87 -9.52
CA LEU A 45 9.86 -8.26 -8.83
C LEU A 45 10.35 -9.12 -7.64
N LEU A 46 9.43 -9.79 -6.95
CA LEU A 46 9.71 -10.57 -5.74
C LEU A 46 9.20 -12.03 -5.84
N PRO A 47 9.75 -12.84 -6.75
CA PRO A 47 9.26 -14.20 -6.97
C PRO A 47 9.37 -15.04 -5.69
N GLY A 48 8.23 -15.61 -5.26
CA GLY A 48 8.14 -16.49 -4.08
C GLY A 48 8.22 -15.79 -2.72
N LYS A 49 8.33 -14.45 -2.68
CA LYS A 49 8.41 -13.68 -1.42
C LYS A 49 7.02 -13.26 -0.97
N ARG A 50 6.38 -14.11 -0.17
CA ARG A 50 5.09 -13.77 0.45
C ARG A 50 5.23 -12.68 1.49
N TYR A 51 4.16 -11.91 1.68
CA TYR A 51 4.05 -10.82 2.66
C TYR A 51 5.06 -9.68 2.48
N HIS A 52 5.77 -9.63 1.35
CA HIS A 52 6.57 -8.48 0.98
C HIS A 52 5.70 -7.52 0.17
N SER A 53 5.72 -6.25 0.56
CA SER A 53 4.77 -5.24 0.11
C SER A 53 5.45 -4.11 -0.62
N PHE A 54 4.69 -3.52 -1.53
CA PHE A 54 4.97 -2.22 -2.12
C PHE A 54 3.99 -1.22 -1.51
N TYR A 55 4.51 -0.16 -0.87
CA TYR A 55 3.65 0.89 -0.32
C TYR A 55 2.79 1.51 -1.40
N ILE A 56 1.50 1.62 -1.10
CA ILE A 56 0.56 2.51 -1.79
C ILE A 56 0.12 3.57 -0.78
N ASP A 57 -0.41 4.69 -1.27
CA ASP A 57 -0.87 5.73 -0.37
C ASP A 57 -2.11 5.27 0.39
N GLY A 58 -2.31 5.85 1.57
CA GLY A 58 -3.35 5.45 2.50
C GLY A 58 -2.80 5.22 3.89
N VAL A 59 -3.12 6.14 4.80
CA VAL A 59 -2.84 6.00 6.24
C VAL A 59 -4.17 5.91 6.98
N ARG A 60 -4.32 4.90 7.84
CA ARG A 60 -5.54 4.66 8.60
C ARG A 60 -5.90 5.88 9.45
N THR A 61 -7.17 6.27 9.44
CA THR A 61 -7.65 7.44 10.19
C THR A 61 -7.45 7.26 11.69
N LYS A 62 -7.09 8.32 12.43
CA LYS A 62 -6.83 8.25 13.89
C LYS A 62 -8.08 8.00 14.74
N ASN A 63 -9.27 8.24 14.21
CA ASN A 63 -10.55 8.08 14.93
C ASN A 63 -11.04 6.62 14.99
N CYS A 64 -10.21 5.66 14.59
CA CYS A 64 -10.53 4.24 14.61
C CYS A 64 -10.34 3.63 16.01
N SER A 65 -11.14 4.01 17.01
CA SER A 65 -10.93 3.54 18.38
C SER A 65 -11.71 2.29 18.80
N LEU A 66 -12.75 1.81 18.11
CA LEU A 66 -13.61 0.73 18.67
C LEU A 66 -14.29 -0.26 17.67
N THR A 67 -14.04 -0.18 16.37
CA THR A 67 -14.55 -1.16 15.36
C THR A 67 -13.55 -1.33 14.22
N ARG A 68 -13.60 -2.46 13.49
CA ARG A 68 -12.78 -2.69 12.27
C ARG A 68 -12.93 -1.52 11.31
N CYS A 69 -11.96 -0.62 11.31
CA CYS A 69 -12.07 0.69 10.68
C CYS A 69 -11.22 0.72 9.42
N ASN A 70 -11.82 0.33 8.31
CA ASN A 70 -11.16 0.30 6.99
C ASN A 70 -11.19 1.67 6.31
N LYS A 71 -11.01 2.75 7.10
CA LYS A 71 -10.95 4.13 6.59
C LYS A 71 -9.50 4.60 6.54
N PHE A 72 -9.09 5.07 5.37
CA PHE A 72 -7.74 5.53 5.09
C PHE A 72 -7.78 6.92 4.44
N GLU A 73 -6.80 7.74 4.82
CA GLU A 73 -6.55 9.05 4.24
C GLU A 73 -5.45 8.94 3.19
N PHE A 74 -5.74 9.46 1.98
CA PHE A 74 -4.82 9.53 0.87
C PHE A 74 -4.25 10.94 0.78
N SER A 75 -2.92 11.04 0.74
CA SER A 75 -2.15 12.29 0.72
C SER A 75 -1.74 12.74 -0.68
N ASP A 76 -1.93 11.92 -1.70
CA ASP A 76 -1.60 12.23 -3.08
C ASP A 76 -2.49 13.32 -3.71
N GLY A 77 -3.63 13.61 -3.10
CA GLY A 77 -4.56 14.67 -3.49
C GLY A 77 -5.42 14.34 -4.71
N TYR A 78 -5.39 13.09 -5.20
CA TYR A 78 -6.14 12.68 -6.38
C TYR A 78 -6.71 11.27 -6.33
N THR A 79 -6.31 10.42 -5.38
CA THR A 79 -6.95 9.12 -5.22
C THR A 79 -8.36 9.28 -4.68
N VAL A 80 -9.33 8.78 -5.45
CA VAL A 80 -10.71 8.54 -5.02
C VAL A 80 -10.92 7.04 -5.11
N ILE A 81 -11.09 6.40 -3.96
CA ILE A 81 -11.14 4.94 -3.86
C ILE A 81 -12.56 4.40 -4.05
N ASP A 82 -12.69 3.31 -4.81
CA ASP A 82 -13.91 2.49 -4.84
C ASP A 82 -13.98 1.62 -3.57
N ASP A 83 -15.16 1.52 -2.96
CA ASP A 83 -15.43 0.68 -1.79
C ASP A 83 -14.97 -0.78 -1.98
N ALA A 84 -15.05 -1.29 -3.21
CA ALA A 84 -14.61 -2.64 -3.54
C ALA A 84 -13.11 -2.88 -3.30
N VAL A 85 -12.27 -1.85 -3.39
CA VAL A 85 -10.81 -1.94 -3.25
C VAL A 85 -10.41 -2.43 -1.86
N LEU A 86 -11.06 -1.92 -0.81
CA LEU A 86 -10.78 -2.28 0.59
C LEU A 86 -11.77 -3.30 1.16
N SER A 87 -12.58 -3.92 0.31
CA SER A 87 -13.46 -5.03 0.69
C SER A 87 -12.65 -6.27 1.09
N SER A 88 -13.22 -7.14 1.91
CA SER A 88 -12.57 -8.40 2.35
C SER A 88 -12.24 -9.38 1.20
N THR A 89 -12.79 -9.14 0.01
CA THR A 89 -12.49 -9.93 -1.20
C THR A 89 -11.21 -9.50 -1.91
N ASN A 90 -10.76 -8.26 -1.69
CA ASN A 90 -9.56 -7.70 -2.32
C ASN A 90 -8.48 -7.27 -1.31
N ALA A 91 -8.86 -6.97 -0.07
CA ALA A 91 -7.95 -6.58 1.00
C ALA A 91 -8.10 -7.50 2.21
N ASP A 92 -6.96 -7.82 2.85
CA ASP A 92 -6.93 -8.36 4.20
C ASP A 92 -6.49 -7.22 5.12
N LEU A 93 -7.28 -6.88 6.14
CA LEU A 93 -7.03 -5.69 6.97
C LEU A 93 -7.17 -6.06 8.45
N SER A 94 -6.06 -6.13 9.18
CA SER A 94 -6.00 -6.60 10.57
C SER A 94 -5.97 -5.50 11.63
N ILE A 95 -5.71 -4.24 11.27
CA ILE A 95 -5.38 -3.09 12.12
C ILE A 95 -4.05 -3.24 12.86
N SER A 96 -3.74 -4.44 13.34
CA SER A 96 -2.49 -4.74 14.03
C SER A 96 -2.13 -6.22 13.91
N TYR A 97 -0.83 -6.51 13.94
CA TYR A 97 -0.30 -7.86 14.02
C TYR A 97 0.61 -7.99 15.26
N ASN A 98 0.32 -8.96 16.14
CA ASN A 98 1.02 -9.16 17.42
C ASN A 98 1.13 -7.87 18.27
N GLY A 99 0.05 -7.08 18.32
CA GLY A 99 -0.01 -5.82 19.06
C GLY A 99 0.74 -4.65 18.42
N ILE A 100 1.33 -4.85 17.23
CA ILE A 100 2.01 -3.79 16.47
C ILE A 100 1.02 -3.19 15.46
N PRO A 101 0.79 -1.86 15.47
CA PRO A 101 -0.13 -1.22 14.53
C PRO A 101 0.29 -1.34 13.06
N GLU A 102 -0.68 -1.65 12.21
CA GLU A 102 -0.59 -1.73 10.75
C GLU A 102 -1.54 -0.70 10.14
N ASN A 103 -1.04 0.53 10.03
CA ASN A 103 -1.83 1.69 9.64
C ASN A 103 -1.55 2.19 8.22
N CYS A 104 -0.58 1.63 7.52
CA CYS A 104 -0.28 1.99 6.13
C CYS A 104 -0.81 0.92 5.19
N LEU A 105 -0.98 1.24 3.91
CA LEU A 105 -1.41 0.27 2.90
C LEU A 105 -0.22 -0.22 2.06
N GLY A 106 -0.28 -1.49 1.69
CA GLY A 106 0.67 -2.08 0.76
C GLY A 106 0.00 -3.08 -0.17
N VAL A 107 0.45 -3.13 -1.43
CA VAL A 107 0.13 -4.24 -2.33
C VAL A 107 1.10 -5.38 -2.07
N VAL A 108 0.58 -6.58 -1.86
CA VAL A 108 1.32 -7.72 -1.33
C VAL A 108 0.88 -9.04 -1.94
N ASP A 109 1.81 -9.96 -2.15
CA ASP A 109 1.47 -11.36 -2.43
C ASP A 109 1.26 -12.13 -1.12
N MET A 110 0.00 -12.40 -0.80
CA MET A 110 -0.40 -13.20 0.38
C MET A 110 -0.59 -14.69 0.05
N GLY A 111 -0.48 -15.09 -1.23
CA GLY A 111 -0.85 -16.42 -1.69
C GLY A 111 -2.36 -16.66 -1.78
N THR A 112 -3.17 -15.61 -1.68
CA THR A 112 -4.63 -15.62 -1.80
C THR A 112 -5.08 -14.68 -2.92
N ALA A 113 -6.39 -14.48 -3.09
CA ALA A 113 -6.94 -13.56 -4.09
C ALA A 113 -6.84 -12.09 -3.69
N GLN A 114 -6.72 -11.79 -2.39
CA GLN A 114 -6.51 -10.44 -1.90
C GLN A 114 -5.15 -9.90 -2.35
N THR A 115 -5.13 -8.62 -2.70
CA THR A 115 -3.96 -7.93 -3.25
C THR A 115 -3.44 -6.82 -2.35
N ILE A 116 -4.27 -6.33 -1.42
CA ILE A 116 -3.93 -5.26 -0.49
C ILE A 116 -3.88 -5.81 0.93
N ASN A 117 -2.91 -5.34 1.71
CA ASN A 117 -2.86 -5.55 3.15
C ASN A 117 -2.59 -4.23 3.84
N ASP A 118 -3.01 -4.12 5.09
CA ASP A 118 -2.45 -3.12 5.97
C ASP A 118 -1.09 -3.58 6.49
N VAL A 119 -0.17 -2.64 6.57
CA VAL A 119 1.21 -2.88 6.92
C VAL A 119 1.67 -1.83 7.92
N ARG A 120 2.72 -2.20 8.64
CA ARG A 120 3.47 -1.26 9.46
C ARG A 120 3.98 -0.10 8.61
N CYS A 121 3.72 1.13 9.06
CA CYS A 121 4.24 2.35 8.43
C CYS A 121 5.76 2.53 8.63
N ASP A 122 6.29 1.92 9.69
CA ASP A 122 7.69 1.97 10.10
C ASP A 122 8.49 0.73 9.69
N SER A 123 7.85 -0.26 9.05
CA SER A 123 8.54 -1.51 8.73
C SER A 123 9.55 -1.28 7.61
N THR A 124 10.79 -1.60 7.93
CA THR A 124 11.91 -1.69 7.00
C THR A 124 12.20 -3.14 6.60
N ASN A 125 11.48 -4.15 7.11
CA ASN A 125 11.83 -5.57 6.92
C ASN A 125 10.94 -6.34 5.94
N LYS A 126 9.80 -5.78 5.53
CA LYS A 126 8.86 -6.41 4.59
C LYS A 126 8.26 -5.44 3.55
N ASN A 127 8.33 -4.13 3.80
CA ASN A 127 8.03 -3.13 2.78
C ASN A 127 9.29 -2.86 1.96
N VAL A 128 9.34 -3.43 0.76
CA VAL A 128 10.54 -3.43 -0.08
C VAL A 128 10.39 -2.57 -1.32
N GLY A 129 9.18 -2.08 -1.58
CA GLY A 129 8.89 -1.23 -2.72
C GLY A 129 7.89 -0.12 -2.43
N VAL A 130 7.64 0.70 -3.43
CA VAL A 130 6.69 1.82 -3.40
C VAL A 130 6.04 1.99 -4.76
N VAL A 131 4.78 2.40 -4.79
CA VAL A 131 4.09 2.77 -6.03
C VAL A 131 4.03 4.29 -6.10
N CYS A 132 4.65 4.85 -7.14
CA CYS A 132 4.64 6.30 -7.37
C CYS A 132 3.67 6.63 -8.51
N GLY A 133 2.96 7.75 -8.40
CA GLY A 133 2.01 8.24 -9.39
C GLY A 133 1.90 9.75 -9.40
N TYR A 134 1.18 10.26 -10.39
CA TYR A 134 0.85 11.67 -10.56
C TYR A 134 -0.50 11.76 -11.27
N LYS A 135 -1.20 12.86 -11.03
CA LYS A 135 -2.42 13.19 -11.76
C LYS A 135 -2.04 13.73 -13.15
N LEU A 136 -2.55 13.08 -14.20
CA LEU A 136 -2.63 13.71 -15.52
C LEU A 136 -3.84 14.65 -15.47
N TYR A 137 -3.59 15.91 -15.83
CA TYR A 137 -4.50 17.07 -15.76
C TYR A 137 -5.92 16.78 -16.23
#